data_AF-A0A7D7LDE4-F1
#
_entry.id   AF-A0A7D7LDE4-F1
#
_cell.length_a   1.000
_cell.length_b   1.000
_cell.length_c   1.000
_cell.angle_alpha   90.00
_cell.angle_beta   90.00
_cell.angle_gamma   90.00
#
_symmetry.space_group_name_H-M   'P 1'
#
loop_
_entity.id
_entity.type
_entity.pdbx_description
1 polymer ?
#
loop_
_entity_poly.entity_id
_entity_poly.type
_entity_poly.pdbx_seq_one_letter_code
_entity_poly.pdbx_strand_id
1 'polypeptide(L)'
;MLDLVISTYLVFVRQDTLNGSLVAKEPKSMAVSSPEVIRHILIGLGYLAPEIDPKPDLTKFAPWKRNNNSLTDDPTEEAIKKFQKQYSQKLVVNGNADSETRTVMEDTVKGLQNRLKFHGFATNAEIPPDRPFYGPATYTAVRKFQKSQGLTENGIATIEQRQILQQPTLTNKPQPQPQTQLRLIDLLFQFKKNPQNTSYIEALKNLQQNLPKDVLHKVTNKWRGTNDQNPEIVKLTNLFTYYDDNNQNHRDALNHLQSQITPAISQAFLSLWNRK
;
A
#
# COMPACT_ATOMS: atom_id res chain seq x y z
N MET A 1 -21.24 -6.36 54.51
CA MET A 1 -21.63 -7.43 53.58
C MET A 1 -22.16 -6.72 52.33
N LEU A 2 -21.36 -6.64 51.25
CA LEU A 2 -21.33 -7.58 50.10
C LEU A 2 -22.73 -7.69 49.46
N ASP A 3 -23.01 -7.56 48.15
CA ASP A 3 -22.30 -7.43 46.86
C ASP A 3 -23.34 -6.92 45.83
N LEU A 4 -23.02 -6.09 44.83
CA LEU A 4 -22.72 -6.40 43.42
C LEU A 4 -23.76 -7.24 42.63
N VAL A 5 -24.01 -6.79 41.36
CA VAL A 5 -24.46 -7.49 40.11
C VAL A 5 -25.61 -6.69 39.44
N ILE A 6 -25.40 -5.84 38.43
CA ILE A 6 -25.04 -6.03 37.00
C ILE A 6 -26.13 -6.72 36.14
N SER A 7 -26.72 -5.91 35.25
CA SER A 7 -27.10 -6.15 33.84
C SER A 7 -28.04 -7.30 33.46
N THR A 8 -29.14 -6.95 32.78
CA THR A 8 -29.57 -7.67 31.57
C THR A 8 -30.40 -6.75 30.67
N TYR A 9 -29.80 -6.23 29.59
CA TYR A 9 -30.56 -5.75 28.43
C TYR A 9 -30.64 -6.88 27.41
N LEU A 10 -31.80 -7.53 27.32
CA LEU A 10 -32.14 -8.43 26.22
C LEU A 10 -32.38 -7.60 24.95
N VAL A 11 -31.56 -7.78 23.92
CA VAL A 11 -31.92 -7.37 22.55
C VAL A 11 -32.23 -8.62 21.74
N PHE A 12 -33.50 -8.73 21.39
CA PHE A 12 -34.11 -9.72 20.51
C PHE A 12 -33.52 -9.59 19.09
N VAL A 13 -32.93 -10.65 18.54
CA VAL A 13 -32.64 -10.74 17.10
C VAL A 13 -33.67 -11.69 16.49
N ARG A 14 -34.59 -11.15 15.69
CA ARG A 14 -35.50 -11.96 14.86
C ARG A 14 -34.74 -12.50 13.64
N GLN A 15 -34.90 -13.80 13.43
CA GLN A 15 -34.56 -14.53 12.23
C GLN A 15 -35.61 -14.23 11.16
N ASP A 16 -35.21 -13.57 10.07
CA ASP A 16 -35.95 -13.60 8.81
C ASP A 16 -35.04 -14.19 7.72
N THR A 17 -35.55 -15.25 7.10
CA THR A 17 -34.89 -16.12 6.14
C THR A 17 -35.05 -15.62 4.69
N LEU A 18 -33.95 -15.77 3.94
CA LEU A 18 -33.85 -16.28 2.55
C LEU A 18 -34.72 -15.63 1.45
N ASN A 19 -34.16 -14.66 0.73
CA ASN A 19 -33.93 -14.68 -0.72
C ASN A 19 -33.57 -13.28 -1.24
N GLY A 20 -32.38 -13.13 -1.84
CA GLY A 20 -31.99 -11.92 -2.57
C GLY A 20 -30.50 -11.61 -2.42
N SER A 21 -29.74 -11.85 -3.49
CA SER A 21 -28.39 -11.35 -3.78
C SER A 21 -27.43 -11.21 -2.59
N LEU A 22 -26.48 -12.15 -2.47
CA LEU A 22 -25.37 -12.10 -1.51
C LEU A 22 -24.36 -11.00 -1.89
N VAL A 23 -24.79 -9.74 -1.84
CA VAL A 23 -23.89 -8.60 -1.69
C VAL A 23 -23.56 -8.54 -0.20
N ALA A 24 -22.38 -9.01 0.17
CA ALA A 24 -21.89 -8.94 1.54
C ALA A 24 -21.89 -7.47 1.99
N LYS A 25 -22.84 -7.11 2.85
CA LYS A 25 -22.95 -5.75 3.40
C LYS A 25 -21.85 -5.58 4.44
N GLU A 26 -21.00 -4.57 4.29
CA GLU A 26 -19.97 -4.24 5.29
C GLU A 26 -20.59 -4.08 6.69
N PRO A 27 -19.87 -4.42 7.78
CA PRO A 27 -20.41 -4.31 9.13
C PRO A 27 -20.74 -2.85 9.45
N LYS A 28 -22.00 -2.60 9.86
CA LYS A 28 -22.52 -1.25 10.19
C LYS A 28 -21.83 -0.57 11.40
N SER A 29 -20.93 -1.26 12.12
CA SER A 29 -20.48 -0.87 13.46
C SER A 29 -19.02 -0.39 13.58
N MET A 30 -18.27 -0.21 12.47
CA MET A 30 -16.88 0.27 12.58
C MET A 30 -16.84 1.81 12.57
N ALA A 31 -16.54 2.40 13.72
CA ALA A 31 -16.26 3.83 13.83
C ALA A 31 -14.91 4.15 13.18
N VAL A 32 -14.86 5.19 12.34
CA VAL A 32 -13.66 5.57 11.60
C VAL A 32 -12.47 5.92 12.52
N SER A 33 -12.77 6.34 13.74
CA SER A 33 -11.78 6.67 14.77
C SER A 33 -11.13 5.47 15.44
N SER A 34 -11.57 4.23 15.17
CA SER A 34 -10.95 3.07 15.79
C SER A 34 -9.53 2.85 15.25
N PRO A 35 -8.58 2.40 16.10
CA PRO A 35 -7.23 2.07 15.64
C PRO A 35 -7.20 1.05 14.50
N GLU A 36 -8.12 0.08 14.52
CA GLU A 36 -8.27 -0.90 13.43
C GLU A 36 -8.61 -0.22 12.09
N VAL A 37 -9.60 0.68 12.08
CA VAL A 37 -9.98 1.40 10.86
C VAL A 37 -8.83 2.26 10.36
N ILE A 38 -8.16 3.00 11.24
CA ILE A 38 -7.04 3.87 10.86
C ILE A 38 -5.93 3.04 10.22
N ARG A 39 -5.57 1.88 10.78
CA ARG A 39 -4.59 0.97 10.17
C ARG A 39 -5.04 0.49 8.79
N HIS A 40 -6.29 0.08 8.63
CA HIS A 40 -6.81 -0.36 7.34
C HIS A 40 -6.79 0.76 6.30
N ILE A 41 -7.09 2.00 6.70
CA ILE A 41 -6.97 3.16 5.81
C ILE A 41 -5.50 3.35 5.40
N LEU A 42 -4.57 3.33 6.36
CA LEU A 42 -3.14 3.47 6.08
C LEU A 42 -2.63 2.35 5.16
N ILE A 43 -3.06 1.10 5.37
CA ILE A 43 -2.71 -0.04 4.51
C ILE A 43 -3.31 0.13 3.12
N GLY A 44 -4.62 0.36 3.03
CA GLY A 44 -5.32 0.49 1.76
C GLY A 44 -4.83 1.68 0.93
N LEU A 45 -4.41 2.77 1.57
CA LEU A 45 -3.80 3.92 0.90
C LEU A 45 -2.29 3.76 0.64
N GLY A 46 -1.67 2.67 1.10
CA GLY A 46 -0.27 2.32 0.82
C GLY A 46 0.77 2.99 1.72
N TYR A 47 0.39 3.51 2.88
CA TYR A 47 1.30 4.11 3.86
C TYR A 47 1.84 3.11 4.89
N LEU A 48 1.06 2.07 5.20
CA LEU A 48 1.42 0.99 6.13
C LEU A 48 1.47 -0.34 5.38
N ALA A 49 2.47 -1.17 5.68
CA ALA A 49 2.57 -2.50 5.09
C ALA A 49 1.48 -3.43 5.67
N PRO A 50 0.81 -4.25 4.86
CA PRO A 50 -0.19 -5.19 5.37
C PRO A 50 0.46 -6.36 6.11
N GLU A 51 -0.06 -6.71 7.28
CA GLU A 51 0.05 -8.08 7.81
C GLU A 51 -1.14 -8.89 7.27
N ILE A 52 -0.90 -9.99 6.55
CA ILE A 52 -1.97 -10.81 5.98
C ILE A 52 -2.52 -11.75 7.05
N ASP A 53 -3.84 -11.80 7.20
CA ASP A 53 -4.50 -12.81 8.02
C ASP A 53 -4.26 -14.20 7.37
N PRO A 54 -3.72 -15.19 8.08
CA PRO A 54 -3.48 -16.53 7.53
C PRO A 54 -4.76 -17.25 7.09
N LYS A 55 -5.94 -16.83 7.56
CA LYS A 55 -7.26 -17.39 7.22
C LYS A 55 -8.29 -16.26 7.04
N PRO A 56 -8.16 -15.42 5.99
CA PRO A 56 -9.00 -14.25 5.84
C PRO A 56 -10.42 -14.63 5.40
N ASP A 57 -11.43 -14.13 6.12
CA ASP A 57 -12.83 -14.15 5.64
C ASP A 57 -13.08 -12.92 4.77
N LEU A 58 -12.82 -13.07 3.47
CA LEU A 58 -12.97 -12.01 2.46
C LEU A 58 -14.41 -11.50 2.30
N THR A 59 -15.40 -12.22 2.84
CA THR A 59 -16.80 -11.78 2.85
C THR A 59 -17.07 -10.75 3.94
N LYS A 60 -16.19 -10.63 4.92
CA LYS A 60 -16.35 -9.73 6.08
C LYS A 60 -15.27 -8.67 6.17
N PHE A 61 -14.05 -8.98 5.75
CA PHE A 61 -12.89 -8.10 5.91
C PHE A 61 -11.96 -8.13 4.70
N ALA A 62 -11.21 -7.04 4.52
CA ALA A 62 -9.98 -7.08 3.71
C ALA A 62 -9.03 -8.15 4.29
N PRO A 63 -8.09 -8.73 3.51
CA PRO A 63 -7.26 -9.86 3.98
C PRO A 63 -6.20 -9.48 5.03
N TRP A 64 -6.36 -8.35 5.71
CA TRP A 64 -5.40 -7.82 6.66
C TRP A 64 -5.77 -8.26 8.07
N LYS A 65 -4.74 -8.59 8.84
CA LYS A 65 -4.85 -8.95 10.24
C LYS A 65 -5.43 -7.77 11.03
N ARG A 66 -6.43 -8.07 11.84
CA ARG A 66 -7.10 -7.08 12.68
C ARG A 66 -6.21 -6.69 13.85
N ASN A 67 -5.98 -5.39 14.02
CA ASN A 67 -5.18 -4.85 15.12
C ASN A 67 -5.83 -3.58 15.67
N ASN A 68 -6.34 -3.67 16.89
CA ASN A 68 -7.00 -2.57 17.59
C ASN A 68 -6.15 -1.97 18.72
N ASN A 69 -4.85 -2.28 18.77
CA ASN A 69 -3.92 -1.69 19.74
C ASN A 69 -3.77 -0.17 19.48
N SER A 70 -3.25 0.56 20.47
CA SER A 70 -2.85 1.96 20.30
C SER A 70 -2.02 2.15 19.02
N LEU A 71 -2.18 3.29 18.34
CA LEU A 71 -1.50 3.63 17.07
C LEU A 71 -0.04 4.09 17.25
N THR A 72 0.55 3.74 18.39
CA THR A 72 1.85 4.25 18.86
C THR A 72 3.00 3.28 18.60
N ASP A 73 2.77 2.21 17.84
CA ASP A 73 3.87 1.37 17.35
C ASP A 73 4.62 2.08 16.22
N ASP A 74 5.96 1.94 16.19
CA ASP A 74 6.83 2.66 15.25
C ASP A 74 6.37 2.56 13.78
N PRO A 75 5.96 1.39 13.24
CA PRO A 75 5.48 1.30 11.86
C PRO A 75 4.22 2.14 11.61
N THR A 76 3.28 2.15 12.56
CA THR A 76 2.02 2.89 12.43
C THR A 76 2.25 4.39 12.58
N GLU A 77 3.06 4.83 13.55
CA GLU A 77 3.41 6.24 13.73
C GLU A 77 4.10 6.80 12.48
N GLU A 78 5.07 6.06 11.92
CA GLU A 78 5.75 6.47 10.68
C GLU A 78 4.81 6.49 9.48
N ALA A 79 3.83 5.58 9.40
CA ALA A 79 2.80 5.61 8.37
C ALA A 79 1.91 6.86 8.50
N ILE A 80 1.56 7.25 9.73
CA ILE A 80 0.80 8.48 10.00
C ILE A 80 1.62 9.71 9.60
N LYS A 81 2.90 9.79 9.96
CA LYS A 81 3.78 10.90 9.55
C LYS A 81 3.89 11.01 8.03
N LYS A 82 4.03 9.88 7.32
CA LYS A 82 4.05 9.87 5.85
C LYS A 82 2.74 10.38 5.26
N PHE A 83 1.60 9.95 5.82
CA PHE A 83 0.30 10.46 5.42
C PHE A 83 0.21 11.97 5.66
N GLN A 84 0.52 12.45 6.86
CA GLN A 84 0.50 13.87 7.21
C GLN A 84 1.39 14.71 6.29
N LYS A 85 2.60 14.22 5.98
CA LYS A 85 3.52 14.89 5.06
C LYS A 85 2.93 15.06 3.64
N GLN A 86 2.21 14.05 3.13
CA GLN A 86 1.52 14.14 1.84
C GLN A 86 0.45 15.24 1.81
N TYR A 87 -0.15 15.55 2.96
CA TYR A 87 -1.16 16.59 3.13
C TYR A 87 -0.66 17.75 3.99
N SER A 88 0.62 18.10 3.90
CA SER A 88 1.27 19.12 4.75
C SER A 88 0.63 20.51 4.69
N GLN A 89 -0.11 20.82 3.62
CA GLN A 89 -0.92 22.04 3.52
C GLN A 89 -2.17 22.04 4.44
N LYS A 90 -2.54 20.88 5.01
CA LYS A 90 -3.70 20.71 5.90
C LYS A 90 -3.34 20.11 7.26
N LEU A 91 -2.22 19.39 7.35
CA LEU A 91 -1.87 18.57 8.51
C LEU A 91 -0.51 18.93 9.08
N VAL A 92 -0.43 18.90 10.41
CA VAL A 92 0.84 18.92 11.15
C VAL A 92 1.43 17.51 11.15
N VAL A 93 2.74 17.40 10.89
CA VAL A 93 3.46 16.11 10.93
C VAL A 93 3.86 15.79 12.36
N ASN A 94 2.96 15.18 13.12
CA ASN A 94 3.14 14.85 14.54
C ASN A 94 3.08 13.34 14.84
N GLY A 95 2.78 12.49 13.85
CA GLY A 95 2.65 11.04 14.02
C GLY A 95 1.37 10.58 14.72
N ASN A 96 0.51 11.52 15.13
CA ASN A 96 -0.74 11.23 15.81
C ASN A 96 -1.91 11.27 14.81
N ALA A 97 -2.77 10.26 14.83
CA ALA A 97 -4.03 10.32 14.11
C ALA A 97 -5.04 11.18 14.91
N ASP A 98 -4.80 12.48 15.01
CA ASP A 98 -5.71 13.47 15.62
C ASP A 98 -6.97 13.69 14.76
N SER A 99 -7.89 14.55 15.21
CA SER A 99 -9.16 14.80 14.52
C SER A 99 -8.96 15.28 13.09
N GLU A 100 -8.02 16.19 12.85
CA GLU A 100 -7.74 16.72 11.52
C GLU A 100 -7.17 15.62 10.60
N THR A 101 -6.22 14.85 11.11
CA THR A 101 -5.63 13.73 10.38
C THR A 101 -6.70 12.70 10.00
N ARG A 102 -7.60 12.36 10.93
CA ARG A 102 -8.73 11.43 10.67
C ARG A 102 -9.69 11.97 9.63
N THR A 103 -10.04 13.26 9.68
CA THR A 103 -10.90 13.89 8.67
C THR A 103 -10.27 13.81 7.28
N VAL A 104 -8.98 14.10 7.14
CA VAL A 104 -8.30 14.01 5.85
C VAL A 104 -8.19 12.55 5.37
N MET A 105 -8.01 11.58 6.27
CA MET A 105 -8.07 10.15 5.96
C MET A 105 -9.44 9.75 5.42
N GLU A 106 -10.52 10.14 6.10
CA GLU A 106 -11.90 9.90 5.68
C GLU A 106 -12.19 10.48 4.30
N ASP A 107 -11.88 11.76 4.09
CA ASP A 107 -12.11 12.44 2.82
C ASP A 107 -11.33 11.79 1.67
N THR A 108 -10.12 11.31 1.95
CA THR A 108 -9.30 10.59 0.98
C THR A 108 -9.96 9.26 0.59
N VAL A 109 -10.49 8.50 1.56
CA VAL A 109 -11.20 7.24 1.29
C VAL A 109 -12.51 7.50 0.53
N LYS A 110 -13.31 8.49 0.93
CA LYS A 110 -14.53 8.88 0.20
C LYS A 110 -14.21 9.27 -1.25
N GLY A 111 -13.16 10.05 -1.46
CA GLY A 111 -12.69 10.43 -2.79
C GLY A 111 -12.32 9.21 -3.64
N LEU A 112 -11.55 8.27 -3.08
CA LEU A 112 -11.21 7.01 -3.73
C LEU A 112 -12.45 6.19 -4.09
N GLN A 113 -13.33 5.95 -3.13
CA GLN A 113 -14.57 5.19 -3.32
C GLN A 113 -15.45 5.82 -4.41
N ASN A 114 -15.57 7.14 -4.43
CA ASN A 114 -16.33 7.85 -5.46
C ASN A 114 -15.72 7.68 -6.85
N ARG A 115 -14.37 7.72 -6.97
CA ARG A 115 -13.71 7.45 -8.25
C ARG A 115 -13.85 5.99 -8.71
N LEU A 116 -13.78 5.04 -7.80
CA LEU A 116 -14.03 3.63 -8.10
C LEU A 116 -15.45 3.40 -8.63
N LYS A 117 -16.44 4.06 -8.01
CA LYS A 117 -17.84 4.01 -8.46
C LYS A 117 -18.05 4.70 -9.80
N PHE A 118 -17.44 5.87 -9.98
CA PHE A 118 -17.49 6.63 -11.23
C PHE A 118 -16.99 5.79 -12.42
N HIS A 119 -15.92 5.03 -12.23
CA HIS A 119 -15.35 4.14 -13.26
C HIS A 119 -15.99 2.74 -13.30
N GLY A 120 -17.06 2.50 -12.54
CA GLY A 120 -17.83 1.25 -12.60
C GLY A 120 -17.21 0.05 -11.88
N PHE A 121 -16.18 0.25 -11.05
CA PHE A 121 -15.58 -0.85 -10.26
C PHE A 121 -16.37 -1.22 -9.01
N ALA A 122 -17.28 -0.33 -8.59
CA ALA A 122 -18.22 -0.55 -7.51
C ALA A 122 -19.53 0.19 -7.77
N THR A 123 -20.59 -0.25 -7.09
CA THR A 123 -21.90 0.40 -7.05
C THR A 123 -22.11 1.10 -5.70
N ASN A 124 -23.11 1.98 -5.61
CA ASN A 124 -23.54 2.56 -4.33
C ASN A 124 -24.12 1.52 -3.36
N ALA A 125 -24.55 0.36 -3.85
CA ALA A 125 -25.02 -0.75 -3.02
C ALA A 125 -23.84 -1.52 -2.40
N GLU A 126 -22.74 -1.70 -3.15
CA GLU A 126 -21.52 -2.34 -2.66
C GLU A 126 -20.73 -1.43 -1.71
N ILE A 127 -20.59 -0.14 -2.05
CA ILE A 127 -19.88 0.87 -1.24
C ILE A 127 -20.82 2.06 -0.95
N PRO A 128 -21.52 2.04 0.19
CA PRO A 128 -22.37 3.14 0.62
C PRO A 128 -21.59 4.44 0.86
N PRO A 129 -22.17 5.62 0.54
CA PRO A 129 -21.49 6.91 0.67
C PRO A 129 -21.22 7.35 2.11
N ASP A 130 -21.93 6.78 3.08
CA ASP A 130 -21.82 7.05 4.52
C ASP A 130 -20.76 6.19 5.22
N ARG A 131 -19.95 5.43 4.46
CA ARG A 131 -18.96 4.48 5.00
C ARG A 131 -17.54 4.76 4.50
N PRO A 132 -16.84 5.76 5.08
CA PRO A 132 -15.50 6.13 4.67
C PRO A 132 -14.42 5.20 5.25
N PHE A 133 -14.66 3.88 5.19
CA PHE A 133 -13.75 2.84 5.63
C PHE A 133 -13.14 2.11 4.43
N TYR A 134 -11.85 1.79 4.51
CA TYR A 134 -11.19 0.94 3.53
C TYR A 134 -11.47 -0.54 3.83
N GLY A 135 -12.71 -0.97 3.55
CA GLY A 135 -13.20 -2.31 3.84
C GLY A 135 -13.08 -3.32 2.71
N PRO A 136 -13.64 -4.54 2.87
CA PRO A 136 -13.59 -5.59 1.87
C PRO A 136 -14.18 -5.16 0.51
N ALA A 137 -15.23 -4.34 0.51
CA ALA A 137 -15.83 -3.86 -0.73
C ALA A 137 -14.90 -2.86 -1.44
N THR A 138 -14.30 -1.94 -0.68
CA THR A 138 -13.29 -1.00 -1.21
C THR A 138 -12.07 -1.74 -1.73
N TYR A 139 -11.53 -2.70 -0.97
CA TYR A 139 -10.42 -3.57 -1.38
C TYR A 139 -10.73 -4.31 -2.69
N THR A 140 -11.92 -4.92 -2.79
CA THR A 140 -12.37 -5.65 -3.98
C THR A 140 -12.50 -4.73 -5.19
N ALA A 141 -13.05 -3.52 -5.01
CA ALA A 141 -13.17 -2.52 -6.06
C ALA A 141 -11.79 -2.04 -6.55
N VAL A 142 -10.83 -1.84 -5.65
CA VAL A 142 -9.45 -1.50 -6.02
C VAL A 142 -8.79 -2.63 -6.79
N ARG A 143 -9.02 -3.91 -6.42
CA ARG A 143 -8.53 -5.04 -7.23
C ARG A 143 -9.13 -5.08 -8.64
N LYS A 144 -10.43 -4.82 -8.80
CA LYS A 144 -11.08 -4.71 -10.12
C LYS A 144 -10.44 -3.59 -10.95
N PHE A 145 -10.21 -2.44 -10.34
CA PHE A 145 -9.47 -1.33 -10.96
C PHE A 145 -8.07 -1.76 -11.39
N GLN A 146 -7.27 -2.31 -10.48
CA GLN A 146 -5.90 -2.73 -10.74
C GLN A 146 -5.85 -3.74 -11.90
N LYS A 147 -6.76 -4.73 -11.89
CA LYS A 147 -6.91 -5.70 -12.97
C LYS A 147 -7.19 -5.04 -14.32
N SER A 148 -8.12 -4.08 -14.36
CA SER A 148 -8.45 -3.36 -15.60
C SER A 148 -7.25 -2.59 -16.17
N GLN A 149 -6.38 -2.08 -15.30
CA GLN A 149 -5.21 -1.30 -15.68
C GLN A 149 -3.93 -2.14 -15.82
N GLY A 150 -4.01 -3.48 -15.71
CA GLY A 150 -2.83 -4.36 -15.78
C GLY A 150 -1.84 -4.17 -14.61
N LEU A 151 -2.31 -3.67 -13.47
CA LEU A 151 -1.53 -3.46 -12.26
C LEU A 151 -1.56 -4.69 -11.36
N THR A 152 -0.64 -4.77 -10.39
CA THR A 152 -0.68 -5.79 -9.34
C THR A 152 -1.97 -5.69 -8.54
N GLU A 153 -2.76 -6.76 -8.54
CA GLU A 153 -4.08 -6.83 -7.90
C GLU A 153 -4.01 -7.04 -6.37
N ASN A 154 -3.23 -6.22 -5.66
CA ASN A 154 -3.04 -6.34 -4.21
C ASN A 154 -4.10 -5.58 -3.38
N GLY A 155 -5.04 -4.88 -4.02
CA GLY A 155 -6.10 -4.12 -3.37
C GLY A 155 -5.62 -2.92 -2.55
N ILE A 156 -4.37 -2.49 -2.72
CA ILE A 156 -3.77 -1.29 -2.13
C ILE A 156 -3.72 -0.19 -3.19
N ALA A 157 -4.49 0.87 -3.00
CA ALA A 157 -4.56 2.01 -3.91
C ALA A 157 -3.44 3.01 -3.56
N THR A 158 -2.23 2.83 -4.09
CA THR A 158 -1.11 3.78 -3.89
C THR A 158 -1.40 5.19 -4.41
N ILE A 159 -0.56 6.18 -4.11
CA ILE A 159 -0.75 7.57 -4.58
C ILE A 159 -0.88 7.61 -6.11
N GLU A 160 0.00 6.91 -6.82
CA GLU A 160 0.03 6.82 -8.28
C GLU A 160 -1.27 6.22 -8.83
N GLN A 161 -1.73 5.14 -8.20
CA GLN A 161 -2.95 4.46 -8.60
C GLN A 161 -4.18 5.34 -8.38
N ARG A 162 -4.20 6.11 -7.28
CA ARG A 162 -5.24 7.11 -7.03
C ARG A 162 -5.17 8.26 -8.05
N GLN A 163 -4.00 8.62 -8.56
CA GLN A 163 -3.89 9.61 -9.64
C GLN A 163 -4.46 9.09 -10.96
N ILE A 164 -4.27 7.80 -11.28
CA ILE A 164 -4.94 7.16 -12.43
C ILE A 164 -6.46 7.25 -12.28
N LEU A 165 -6.99 6.86 -11.12
CA LEU A 165 -8.43 6.90 -10.84
C LEU A 165 -9.03 8.32 -10.88
N GLN A 166 -8.24 9.36 -10.66
CA GLN A 166 -8.70 10.76 -10.75
C GLN A 166 -8.95 11.22 -12.19
N GLN A 167 -8.42 10.52 -13.20
CA GLN A 167 -8.60 10.88 -14.59
C GLN A 167 -10.08 10.73 -15.01
N PRO A 168 -10.60 11.59 -15.91
CA PRO A 168 -11.98 11.49 -16.40
C PRO A 168 -12.26 10.19 -17.16
N THR A 169 -11.24 9.61 -17.78
CA THR A 169 -11.32 8.35 -18.52
C THR A 169 -10.14 7.45 -18.14
N LEU A 170 -10.37 6.14 -18.14
CA LEU A 170 -9.32 5.13 -17.98
C LEU A 170 -8.98 4.56 -19.35
N THR A 171 -7.72 4.63 -19.75
CA THR A 171 -7.27 3.98 -20.97
C THR A 171 -6.66 2.62 -20.64
N ASN A 172 -7.19 1.53 -21.20
CA ASN A 172 -6.61 0.17 -21.11
C ASN A 172 -5.26 0.02 -21.83
N LYS A 173 -4.72 1.10 -22.38
CA LYS A 173 -3.30 1.12 -22.76
C LYS A 173 -2.50 1.05 -21.46
N PRO A 174 -1.32 0.42 -21.43
CA PRO A 174 -0.30 0.87 -20.51
C PRO A 174 -0.10 2.35 -20.83
N GLN A 175 -0.87 3.21 -20.15
CA GLN A 175 -0.59 4.62 -20.08
C GLN A 175 0.85 4.62 -19.59
N PRO A 176 1.78 5.28 -20.30
CA PRO A 176 3.06 5.54 -19.71
C PRO A 176 2.72 6.12 -18.33
N GLN A 177 3.01 5.37 -17.26
CA GLN A 177 3.24 5.98 -15.95
C GLN A 177 4.07 7.22 -16.26
N PRO A 178 3.85 8.36 -15.57
CA PRO A 178 4.70 9.53 -15.77
C PRO A 178 6.11 9.01 -15.98
N GLN A 179 6.69 9.24 -17.17
CA GLN A 179 7.92 8.58 -17.68
C GLN A 179 9.14 9.05 -16.88
N THR A 180 9.00 8.96 -15.57
CA THR A 180 9.69 9.61 -14.47
C THR A 180 9.61 8.75 -13.21
N GLN A 181 8.64 7.82 -13.07
CA GLN A 181 8.67 6.83 -11.99
C GLN A 181 9.37 5.55 -12.44
N LEU A 182 10.66 5.52 -12.15
CA LEU A 182 11.53 4.36 -12.24
C LEU A 182 10.88 3.13 -11.58
N ARG A 183 10.73 2.04 -12.35
CA ARG A 183 10.35 0.71 -11.84
C ARG A 183 11.54 -0.24 -11.95
N LEU A 184 12.16 -0.56 -10.83
CA LEU A 184 13.35 -1.41 -10.78
C LEU A 184 13.09 -2.80 -11.36
N ILE A 185 11.89 -3.36 -11.20
CA ILE A 185 11.56 -4.68 -11.75
C ILE A 185 11.61 -4.70 -13.28
N ASP A 186 11.15 -3.64 -13.96
CA ASP A 186 11.20 -3.55 -15.43
C ASP A 186 12.64 -3.42 -15.91
N LEU A 187 13.42 -2.57 -15.23
CA LEU A 187 14.83 -2.34 -15.50
C LEU A 187 15.66 -3.59 -15.23
N LEU A 188 15.29 -4.38 -14.22
CA LEU A 188 15.90 -5.65 -13.91
C LEU A 188 15.71 -6.65 -15.06
N PHE A 189 14.50 -6.76 -15.60
CA PHE A 189 14.27 -7.61 -16.78
C PHE A 189 15.00 -7.10 -18.02
N GLN A 190 15.14 -5.79 -18.19
CA GLN A 190 15.96 -5.21 -19.26
C GLN A 190 17.45 -5.53 -19.09
N PHE A 191 17.97 -5.40 -17.85
CA PHE A 191 19.36 -5.74 -17.52
C PHE A 191 19.66 -7.20 -17.80
N LYS A 192 18.77 -8.12 -17.41
CA LYS A 192 18.95 -9.55 -17.65
C LYS A 192 19.06 -9.91 -19.14
N LYS A 193 18.42 -9.12 -20.02
CA LYS A 193 18.54 -9.30 -21.48
C LYS A 193 19.89 -8.82 -22.03
N ASN A 194 20.53 -7.85 -21.37
CA ASN A 194 21.84 -7.33 -21.78
C ASN A 194 22.69 -6.93 -20.56
N PRO A 195 23.22 -7.90 -19.80
CA PRO A 195 23.89 -7.64 -18.52
C PRO A 195 25.25 -6.97 -18.66
N GLN A 196 25.81 -6.93 -19.88
CA GLN A 196 27.09 -6.29 -20.20
C GLN A 196 26.94 -4.85 -20.68
N ASN A 197 25.71 -4.31 -20.76
CA ASN A 197 25.50 -2.93 -21.15
C ASN A 197 26.14 -1.98 -20.13
N THR A 198 27.15 -1.23 -20.58
CA THR A 198 27.91 -0.30 -19.75
C THR A 198 27.02 0.76 -19.10
N SER A 199 26.05 1.30 -19.82
CA SER A 199 25.09 2.30 -19.31
C SER A 199 24.27 1.75 -18.14
N TYR A 200 23.86 0.48 -18.20
CA TYR A 200 23.11 -0.15 -17.10
C TYR A 200 24.01 -0.38 -15.88
N ILE A 201 25.24 -0.86 -16.10
CA ILE A 201 26.22 -1.09 -15.04
C ILE A 201 26.56 0.24 -14.34
N GLU A 202 26.79 1.31 -15.11
CA GLU A 202 27.06 2.65 -14.60
C GLU A 202 25.88 3.20 -13.80
N ALA A 203 24.66 3.08 -14.32
CA ALA A 203 23.45 3.50 -13.62
C ALA A 203 23.27 2.76 -12.29
N LEU A 204 23.47 1.44 -12.23
CA LEU A 204 23.37 0.66 -10.99
C LEU A 204 24.47 1.01 -9.98
N LYS A 205 25.69 1.27 -10.44
CA LYS A 205 26.78 1.76 -9.57
C LYS A 205 26.46 3.13 -9.00
N ASN A 206 25.99 4.05 -9.85
CA ASN A 206 25.61 5.39 -9.44
C ASN A 206 24.43 5.37 -8.45
N LEU A 207 23.41 4.54 -8.69
CA LEU A 207 22.31 4.34 -7.75
C LEU A 207 22.83 3.87 -6.39
N GLN A 208 23.70 2.87 -6.37
CA GLN A 208 24.27 2.36 -5.13
C GLN A 208 25.07 3.43 -4.38
N GLN A 209 25.82 4.27 -5.09
CA GLN A 209 26.61 5.35 -4.48
C GLN A 209 25.75 6.48 -3.90
N ASN A 210 24.60 6.76 -4.50
CA ASN A 210 23.71 7.85 -4.06
C ASN A 210 22.70 7.41 -2.99
N LEU A 211 22.70 6.14 -2.59
CA LEU A 211 21.83 5.63 -1.52
C LEU A 211 22.53 5.69 -0.16
N PRO A 212 21.81 6.07 0.91
CA PRO A 212 22.33 5.99 2.27
C PRO A 212 22.83 4.59 2.65
N LYS A 213 23.87 4.52 3.47
CA LYS A 213 24.49 3.24 3.87
C LYS A 213 23.53 2.34 4.65
N ASP A 214 22.68 2.92 5.50
CA ASP A 214 21.66 2.20 6.26
C ASP A 214 20.58 1.59 5.36
N VAL A 215 20.22 2.27 4.26
CA VAL A 215 19.35 1.72 3.23
C VAL A 215 20.01 0.50 2.59
N LEU A 216 21.29 0.59 2.21
CA LEU A 216 22.02 -0.53 1.60
C LEU A 216 22.20 -1.72 2.56
N HIS A 217 22.39 -1.46 3.86
CA HIS A 217 22.40 -2.51 4.88
C HIS A 217 21.05 -3.24 4.94
N LYS A 218 19.94 -2.50 4.98
CA LYS A 218 18.58 -3.08 5.01
C LYS A 218 18.28 -3.87 3.74
N VAL A 219 18.66 -3.36 2.56
CA VAL A 219 18.53 -4.09 1.29
C VAL A 219 19.32 -5.39 1.33
N THR A 220 20.55 -5.36 1.85
CA THR A 220 21.42 -6.54 1.95
C THR A 220 20.86 -7.59 2.89
N ASN A 221 20.45 -7.19 4.09
CA ASN A 221 19.83 -8.06 5.08
C ASN A 221 18.54 -8.69 4.53
N LYS A 222 17.68 -7.90 3.88
CA LYS A 222 16.48 -8.41 3.22
C LYS A 222 16.83 -9.42 2.12
N TRP A 223 17.81 -9.11 1.28
CA TRP A 223 18.23 -9.97 0.18
C TRP A 223 18.73 -11.33 0.68
N ARG A 224 19.53 -11.33 1.76
CA ARG A 224 20.12 -12.54 2.35
C ARG A 224 19.19 -13.26 3.33
N GLY A 225 18.13 -12.62 3.79
CA GLY A 225 17.31 -13.13 4.89
C GLY A 225 18.03 -13.05 6.25
N THR A 226 18.92 -12.08 6.45
CA THR A 226 19.69 -11.87 7.69
C THR A 226 19.28 -10.58 8.39
N ASN A 227 19.86 -10.32 9.57
CA ASN A 227 19.64 -9.09 10.33
C ASN A 227 20.96 -8.57 10.93
N ASP A 228 22.01 -8.58 10.12
CA ASP A 228 23.36 -8.21 10.56
C ASP A 228 23.43 -6.70 10.80
N GLN A 229 24.20 -6.26 11.81
CA GLN A 229 24.34 -4.84 12.12
C GLN A 229 25.15 -4.07 11.06
N ASN A 230 26.14 -4.74 10.46
CA ASN A 230 27.02 -4.16 9.44
C ASN A 230 27.32 -5.20 8.34
N PRO A 231 26.32 -5.58 7.54
CA PRO A 231 26.49 -6.57 6.49
C PRO A 231 27.40 -6.05 5.39
N GLU A 232 28.16 -6.94 4.75
CA GLU A 232 28.84 -6.62 3.50
C GLU A 232 27.81 -6.31 2.41
N ILE A 233 27.79 -5.07 1.93
CA ILE A 233 26.76 -4.57 1.01
C ILE A 233 26.70 -5.41 -0.27
N VAL A 234 25.51 -5.94 -0.57
CA VAL A 234 25.25 -6.60 -1.85
C VAL A 234 25.34 -5.59 -2.99
N LYS A 235 26.12 -5.90 -4.02
CA LYS A 235 26.19 -5.05 -5.22
C LYS A 235 24.82 -5.03 -5.91
N LEU A 236 24.31 -3.85 -6.28
CA LEU A 236 23.04 -3.75 -7.01
C LEU A 236 23.09 -4.46 -8.37
N THR A 237 24.27 -4.55 -9.00
CA THR A 237 24.47 -5.40 -10.18
C THR A 237 24.23 -6.87 -9.89
N ASN A 238 24.69 -7.39 -8.74
CA ASN A 238 24.46 -8.78 -8.35
C ASN A 238 22.99 -9.01 -8.00
N LEU A 239 22.36 -8.04 -7.31
CA LEU A 239 20.93 -8.06 -7.04
C LEU A 239 20.14 -8.21 -8.35
N PHE A 240 20.46 -7.40 -9.37
CA PHE A 240 19.79 -7.46 -10.68
C PHE A 240 20.07 -8.76 -11.44
N THR A 241 21.30 -9.27 -11.39
CA THR A 241 21.70 -10.53 -12.04
C THR A 241 20.96 -11.73 -11.43
N TYR A 242 20.95 -11.84 -10.10
CA TYR A 242 20.53 -13.05 -9.38
C TYR A 242 19.10 -12.98 -8.83
N TYR A 243 18.35 -11.93 -9.14
CA TYR A 243 16.96 -11.81 -8.67
C TYR A 243 16.14 -12.99 -9.14
N ASP A 244 15.32 -13.51 -8.23
CA ASP A 244 14.41 -14.62 -8.47
C ASP A 244 13.06 -14.19 -7.92
N ASP A 245 12.07 -14.14 -8.81
CA ASP A 245 10.74 -13.68 -8.45
C ASP A 245 10.02 -14.66 -7.50
N ASN A 246 10.44 -15.92 -7.47
CA ASN A 246 9.90 -16.91 -6.53
C ASN A 246 10.45 -16.73 -5.11
N ASN A 247 11.59 -16.07 -4.95
CA ASN A 247 12.23 -15.86 -3.66
C ASN A 247 11.67 -14.61 -2.95
N GLN A 248 11.02 -14.82 -1.81
CA GLN A 248 10.42 -13.73 -1.02
C GLN A 248 11.45 -12.68 -0.57
N ASN A 249 12.64 -13.09 -0.15
CA ASN A 249 13.71 -12.19 0.28
C ASN A 249 14.14 -11.27 -0.86
N HIS A 250 14.20 -11.79 -2.09
CA HIS A 250 14.53 -11.01 -3.28
C HIS A 250 13.44 -9.96 -3.58
N ARG A 251 12.16 -10.36 -3.53
CA ARG A 251 11.02 -9.45 -3.70
C ARG A 251 11.03 -8.34 -2.64
N ASP A 252 11.23 -8.69 -1.38
CA ASP A 252 11.24 -7.75 -0.26
C ASP A 252 12.42 -6.77 -0.34
N ALA A 253 13.59 -7.26 -0.76
CA ALA A 253 14.76 -6.41 -0.99
C ALA A 253 14.54 -5.42 -2.15
N LEU A 254 14.00 -5.88 -3.29
CA LEU A 254 13.72 -5.04 -4.44
C LEU A 254 12.64 -3.99 -4.13
N ASN A 255 11.56 -4.39 -3.45
CA ASN A 255 10.50 -3.49 -3.00
C ASN A 255 11.03 -2.45 -2.00
N HIS A 256 11.87 -2.86 -1.06
CA HIS A 256 12.51 -1.93 -0.14
C HIS A 256 13.40 -0.94 -0.90
N LEU A 257 14.28 -1.40 -1.78
CA LEU A 257 15.15 -0.54 -2.59
C LEU A 257 14.33 0.46 -3.42
N GLN A 258 13.27 -0.01 -4.10
CA GLN A 258 12.34 0.82 -4.87
C GLN A 258 11.73 1.95 -4.04
N SER A 259 11.35 1.66 -2.79
CA SER A 259 10.73 2.64 -1.87
C SER A 259 11.66 3.76 -1.42
N GLN A 260 12.99 3.57 -1.54
CA GLN A 260 13.99 4.54 -1.10
C GLN A 260 14.47 5.46 -2.23
N ILE A 261 14.01 5.23 -3.47
CA ILE A 261 14.41 6.03 -4.62
C ILE A 261 13.56 7.30 -4.70
N THR A 262 14.19 8.45 -4.44
CA THR A 262 13.57 9.77 -4.58
C THR A 262 13.48 10.20 -6.05
N PRO A 263 12.66 11.21 -6.40
CA PRO A 263 12.61 11.75 -7.76
C PRO A 263 13.97 12.23 -8.30
N ALA A 264 14.83 12.78 -7.43
CA ALA A 264 16.17 13.21 -7.82
C ALA A 264 17.08 12.01 -8.16
N ILE A 265 17.05 10.97 -7.31
CA ILE A 265 17.80 9.72 -7.54
C ILE A 265 17.29 9.01 -8.80
N SER A 266 15.97 8.97 -9.02
CA SER A 266 15.39 8.35 -10.21
C SER A 266 15.79 9.08 -11.50
N GLN A 267 15.78 10.42 -11.50
CA GLN A 267 16.18 11.22 -12.65
C GLN A 267 17.67 10.98 -12.99
N ALA A 268 18.56 11.02 -11.99
CA ALA A 268 19.98 10.75 -12.18
C ALA A 268 20.20 9.32 -12.73
N PHE A 269 19.55 8.32 -12.13
CA PHE A 269 19.63 6.94 -12.58
C PHE A 269 19.17 6.76 -14.04
N LEU A 270 17.99 7.26 -14.39
CA LEU A 270 17.42 7.09 -15.73
C LEU A 270 18.23 7.82 -16.81
N SER A 271 18.88 8.93 -16.46
CA SER A 271 19.78 9.65 -17.37
C SER A 271 20.98 8.80 -17.78
N LEU A 272 21.53 8.01 -16.84
CA LEU A 272 22.62 7.08 -17.11
C LEU A 272 22.10 5.83 -17.82
N TRP A 273 20.97 5.27 -17.37
CA TRP A 273 20.41 4.04 -17.91
C TRP A 273 20.11 4.12 -19.41
N ASN A 274 19.60 5.27 -19.87
CA ASN A 274 19.19 5.49 -21.26
C ASN A 274 20.30 6.07 -22.14
N ARG A 275 21.54 6.15 -21.65
CA ARG A 275 22.69 6.60 -22.43
C ARG A 275 22.98 5.58 -23.53
N LYS A 276 23.01 6.06 -24.78
CA LYS A 276 23.33 5.27 -25.98
C LYS A 276 24.81 4.98 -26.07
#